data_AF-A0AAV5AQK5-F1
#
_entry.id   AF-A0AAV5AQK5-F1
#
_cell.length_a   1.000
_cell.length_b   1.000
_cell.length_c   1.000
_cell.angle_alpha   90.00
_cell.angle_beta   90.00
_cell.angle_gamma   90.00
#
_symmetry.space_group_name_H-M   'P 1'
#
loop_
_entity.id
_entity.type
_entity.pdbx_description
1 polymer ?
#
loop_
_entity_poly.entity_id
_entity_poly.type
_entity_poly.pdbx_seq_one_letter_code
_entity_poly.pdbx_strand_id
1 'polypeptide(L)'
;MKNLKQIDFKEVKHLIIESSFYYTYQDMPYLLYEGDCILDKPFDLDNADFQDFAAIIITGDLTATQIYNSETDALCGLIVFGKFDSSKYTWLADKRFLLAKT
;
A
#
# COMPACT_ATOMS: atom_id res chain seq x y z
N MET A 1 -0.37 -4.38 -11.59
CA MET A 1 0.71 -3.38 -11.44
C MET A 1 2.01 -4.02 -11.91
N LYS A 2 2.73 -3.45 -12.88
CA LYS A 2 4.03 -3.98 -13.33
C LYS A 2 5.13 -3.32 -12.48
N ASN A 3 6.25 -3.99 -12.22
CA ASN A 3 7.41 -3.45 -11.46
C ASN A 3 7.27 -3.36 -9.93
N LEU A 4 6.49 -4.24 -9.32
CA LEU A 4 6.59 -4.45 -7.87
C LEU A 4 7.89 -5.18 -7.53
N LYS A 5 8.66 -4.64 -6.59
CA LYS A 5 9.86 -5.28 -6.04
C LYS A 5 9.61 -5.66 -4.59
N GLN A 6 9.79 -6.95 -4.27
CA GLN A 6 9.86 -7.36 -2.86
C GLN A 6 11.09 -6.73 -2.20
N ILE A 7 10.90 -6.16 -1.02
CA ILE A 7 11.94 -5.47 -0.26
C ILE A 7 11.78 -5.73 1.24
N ASP A 8 12.89 -5.86 1.96
CA ASP A 8 12.88 -6.13 3.40
C ASP A 8 12.58 -4.87 4.21
N PHE A 9 11.95 -5.03 5.37
CA PHE A 9 11.67 -3.93 6.31
C PHE A 9 12.90 -3.03 6.54
N LYS A 10 14.09 -3.61 6.72
CA LYS A 10 15.33 -2.87 7.01
C LYS A 10 15.68 -1.84 5.93
N GLU A 11 15.33 -2.12 4.69
CA GLU A 11 15.58 -1.22 3.56
C GLU A 11 14.54 -0.10 3.48
N VAL A 12 13.26 -0.39 3.80
CA VAL A 12 12.15 0.60 3.70
C VAL A 12 11.76 1.25 5.02
N LYS A 13 12.34 0.89 6.16
CA LYS A 13 11.97 1.41 7.48
C LYS A 13 12.01 2.93 7.58
N HIS A 14 12.87 3.57 6.79
CA HIS A 14 13.03 5.03 6.76
C HIS A 14 11.87 5.75 6.05
N LEU A 15 11.10 5.00 5.27
CA LEU A 15 9.88 5.46 4.60
C LEU A 15 8.66 5.31 5.53
N ILE A 16 8.64 4.26 6.36
CA ILE A 16 7.49 3.92 7.20
C ILE A 16 7.47 4.77 8.48
N ILE A 17 6.33 5.39 8.79
CA ILE A 17 6.17 6.17 10.03
C ILE A 17 6.23 5.23 11.24
N GLU A 18 7.10 5.52 12.21
CA GLU A 18 7.37 4.65 13.36
C GLU A 18 6.13 4.34 14.21
N SER A 19 5.17 5.26 14.28
CA SER A 19 3.91 5.08 15.01
C SER A 19 2.83 4.34 14.21
N SER A 20 3.10 3.97 12.96
CA SER A 20 2.12 3.27 12.12
C SER A 20 2.00 1.80 12.48
N PHE A 21 0.82 1.23 12.23
CA PHE A 21 0.61 -0.22 12.31
C PHE A 21 1.62 -0.98 11.45
N TYR A 22 1.97 -0.45 10.28
CA TYR A 22 2.94 -1.08 9.39
C TYR A 22 4.37 -1.12 9.94
N TYR A 23 4.71 -0.33 10.95
CA TYR A 23 6.05 -0.38 11.56
C TYR A 23 6.23 -1.57 12.52
N THR A 24 5.13 -2.23 12.93
CA THR A 24 5.18 -3.42 13.79
C THR A 24 5.52 -4.70 13.01
N TYR A 25 5.35 -4.70 11.67
CA TYR A 25 5.63 -5.84 10.79
C TYR A 25 7.09 -5.93 10.34
N GLN A 26 8.02 -5.89 11.30
CA GLN A 26 9.46 -5.83 11.00
C GLN A 26 10.01 -7.12 10.37
N ASP A 27 9.30 -8.23 10.53
CA ASP A 27 9.68 -9.56 10.03
C ASP A 27 8.97 -9.93 8.72
N MET A 28 8.11 -9.06 8.18
CA MET A 28 7.41 -9.29 6.91
C MET A 28 8.02 -8.46 5.78
N PRO A 29 8.03 -9.00 4.55
CA PRO A 29 8.45 -8.23 3.38
C PRO A 29 7.41 -7.18 2.98
N TYR A 30 7.87 -6.19 2.22
CA TYR A 30 7.05 -5.16 1.59
C TYR A 30 7.17 -5.26 0.07
N LEU A 31 6.20 -4.70 -0.62
CA LEU A 31 6.23 -4.55 -2.07
C LEU A 31 6.46 -3.08 -2.43
N LEU A 32 7.58 -2.77 -3.07
CA LEU A 32 7.92 -1.41 -3.48
C LEU A 32 7.59 -1.18 -4.95
N TYR A 33 6.92 -0.07 -5.22
CA TYR A 33 6.75 0.52 -6.54
C TYR A 33 7.42 1.90 -6.55
N GLU A 34 8.43 2.06 -7.41
CA GLU A 34 9.14 3.33 -7.56
C GLU A 34 8.48 4.23 -8.62
N GLY A 35 8.09 5.44 -8.22
CA GLY A 35 7.49 6.45 -9.09
C GLY A 35 5.96 6.43 -9.08
N ASP A 36 5.38 7.13 -10.06
CA ASP A 36 3.93 7.31 -10.17
C ASP A 36 3.24 6.02 -10.67
N CYS A 37 2.10 5.72 -10.08
CA CYS A 37 1.32 4.53 -10.37
C CYS A 37 -0.09 4.90 -10.83
N ILE A 38 -0.49 4.35 -11.98
CA ILE A 38 -1.85 4.46 -12.51
C ILE A 38 -2.46 3.06 -12.56
N LEU A 39 -3.58 2.87 -11.88
CA LEU A 39 -4.33 1.61 -11.84
C LEU A 39 -5.62 1.76 -12.67
N ASP A 40 -5.51 1.37 -13.95
CA ASP A 40 -6.62 1.41 -14.92
C ASP A 40 -7.74 0.40 -14.62
N LYS A 41 -7.51 -0.53 -13.69
CA LYS A 41 -8.44 -1.55 -13.25
C LYS A 41 -8.60 -1.50 -11.73
N PRO A 42 -9.72 -2.01 -11.19
CA PRO A 42 -9.84 -2.22 -9.76
C PRO A 42 -8.65 -3.00 -9.21
N PHE A 43 -8.16 -2.56 -8.07
CA PHE A 43 -7.02 -3.12 -7.37
C PHE A 43 -7.49 -3.74 -6.07
N ASP A 44 -7.17 -5.01 -5.88
CA ASP A 44 -7.63 -5.78 -4.74
C ASP A 44 -6.45 -6.06 -3.81
N LEU A 45 -6.45 -5.42 -2.64
CA LEU A 45 -5.44 -5.66 -1.60
C LEU A 45 -5.68 -6.99 -0.87
N ASP A 46 -6.86 -7.58 -1.04
CA ASP A 46 -7.20 -8.88 -0.48
C ASP A 46 -6.75 -10.05 -1.38
N ASN A 47 -6.10 -9.74 -2.51
CA ASN A 47 -5.59 -10.75 -3.41
C ASN A 47 -4.57 -11.67 -2.69
N ALA A 48 -4.73 -12.98 -2.86
CA ALA A 48 -3.84 -14.00 -2.30
C ALA A 48 -2.36 -13.78 -2.67
N ASP A 49 -2.07 -13.13 -3.80
CA ASP A 49 -0.73 -12.73 -4.21
C ASP A 49 -0.05 -11.75 -3.23
N PHE A 50 -0.83 -11.07 -2.37
CA PHE A 50 -0.35 -10.06 -1.43
C PHE A 50 -0.38 -10.49 0.04
N GLN A 51 -0.93 -11.66 0.36
CA GLN A 51 -1.14 -12.12 1.75
C GLN A 51 0.16 -12.21 2.59
N ASP A 52 1.29 -12.43 1.93
CA ASP A 52 2.59 -12.62 2.59
C ASP A 52 3.37 -11.30 2.79
N PHE A 53 2.77 -10.15 2.44
CA PHE A 53 3.41 -8.83 2.49
C PHE A 53 2.71 -7.90 3.46
N ALA A 54 3.51 -7.16 4.25
CA ALA A 54 2.99 -6.19 5.21
C ALA A 54 2.25 -5.03 4.53
N ALA A 55 2.84 -4.47 3.48
CA ALA A 55 2.23 -3.43 2.67
C ALA A 55 2.89 -3.28 1.30
N ILE A 56 2.13 -2.68 0.38
CA ILE A 56 2.61 -2.10 -0.86
C ILE A 56 2.98 -0.63 -0.61
N ILE A 57 4.17 -0.23 -1.02
CA ILE A 57 4.72 1.13 -0.94
C ILE A 57 4.81 1.71 -2.34
N ILE A 58 4.22 2.88 -2.56
CA ILE A 58 4.31 3.66 -3.80
C ILE A 58 5.02 4.98 -3.48
N THR A 59 6.18 5.21 -4.09
CA THR A 59 6.98 6.41 -3.80
C THR A 59 6.51 7.68 -4.51
N GLY A 60 5.70 7.53 -5.57
CA GLY A 60 5.10 8.65 -6.32
C GLY A 60 3.59 8.79 -6.11
N ASP A 61 2.95 9.49 -7.04
CA ASP A 61 1.51 9.72 -7.04
C ASP A 61 0.76 8.42 -7.40
N LEU A 62 -0.38 8.18 -6.74
CA LEU A 62 -1.28 7.08 -7.06
C LEU A 62 -2.58 7.62 -7.65
N THR A 63 -2.84 7.27 -8.91
CA THR A 63 -4.17 7.37 -9.52
C THR A 63 -4.75 5.97 -9.60
N ALA A 64 -5.74 5.67 -8.77
CA ALA A 64 -6.44 4.40 -8.85
C ALA A 64 -7.88 4.60 -9.23
N THR A 65 -8.42 3.65 -9.98
CA THR A 65 -9.86 3.57 -10.06
C THR A 65 -10.40 3.03 -8.74
N GLN A 66 -10.54 1.73 -8.56
CA GLN A 66 -11.06 1.19 -7.31
C GLN A 66 -9.96 0.51 -6.51
N ILE A 67 -10.01 0.61 -5.18
CA ILE A 67 -9.16 -0.18 -4.27
C ILE A 67 -10.09 -0.95 -3.33
N TYR A 68 -9.97 -2.26 -3.28
CA TYR A 68 -10.67 -3.14 -2.34
C TYR A 68 -9.72 -3.54 -1.21
N ASN A 69 -10.24 -3.54 0.02
CA ASN A 69 -9.56 -3.99 1.25
C ASN A 69 -10.62 -4.36 2.27
N SER A 70 -11.25 -5.50 2.05
CA SER A 70 -12.47 -5.94 2.74
C SER A 70 -12.22 -6.82 3.94
N GLU A 71 -11.04 -7.47 4.07
CA GLU A 71 -10.72 -8.22 5.28
C GLU A 71 -9.75 -7.49 6.21
N THR A 72 -10.19 -7.35 7.45
CA THR A 72 -9.53 -6.59 8.49
C THR A 72 -8.43 -7.35 9.21
N ASP A 73 -8.20 -8.64 8.95
CA ASP A 73 -7.53 -9.46 9.96
C ASP A 73 -6.11 -9.93 9.57
N ALA A 74 -5.67 -9.74 8.31
CA ALA A 74 -4.32 -10.15 7.92
C ALA A 74 -3.77 -9.59 6.59
N LEU A 75 -4.49 -8.70 5.89
CA LEU A 75 -4.19 -8.42 4.47
C LEU A 75 -3.32 -7.19 4.23
N CYS A 76 -2.69 -7.19 3.06
CA CYS A 76 -1.63 -6.30 2.65
C CYS A 76 -2.05 -4.83 2.73
N GLY A 77 -1.25 -4.00 3.38
CA GLY A 77 -1.46 -2.56 3.42
C GLY A 77 -1.15 -1.84 2.11
N LEU A 78 -1.46 -0.54 2.09
CA LEU A 78 -1.04 0.38 1.04
C LEU A 78 -0.52 1.70 1.65
N ILE A 79 0.69 2.08 1.25
CA ILE A 79 1.41 3.28 1.66
C ILE A 79 1.74 4.08 0.39
N VAL A 80 1.31 5.34 0.33
CA VAL A 80 1.56 6.23 -0.81
C VAL A 80 2.25 7.50 -0.30
N PHE A 81 3.39 7.84 -0.89
CA PHE A 81 4.18 9.04 -0.56
C PHE A 81 3.83 10.24 -1.43
N GLY A 82 3.27 10.02 -2.62
CA GLY A 82 2.73 11.08 -3.46
C GLY A 82 1.27 11.42 -3.15
N LYS A 83 0.65 12.16 -4.06
CA LYS A 83 -0.78 12.46 -4.02
C LYS A 83 -1.57 11.19 -4.33
N PHE A 84 -2.69 11.06 -3.63
CA PHE A 84 -3.70 10.06 -3.93
C PHE A 84 -4.94 10.76 -4.52
N ASP A 85 -5.19 10.57 -5.81
CA ASP A 85 -6.42 11.02 -6.44
C ASP A 85 -7.45 9.89 -6.42
N SER A 86 -8.50 10.08 -5.62
CA SER A 86 -9.65 9.18 -5.48
C SER A 86 -10.98 9.83 -5.86
N SER A 87 -10.94 10.94 -6.63
CA SER A 87 -12.09 11.78 -6.99
C SER A 87 -13.25 11.07 -7.72
N LYS A 88 -13.19 9.75 -7.89
CA LYS A 88 -14.19 8.92 -8.58
C LYS A 88 -14.77 7.76 -7.73
N TYR A 89 -14.65 7.71 -6.38
CA TYR A 89 -14.94 6.46 -5.62
C TYR A 89 -15.84 6.48 -4.37
N THR A 90 -16.46 5.31 -4.16
CA THR A 90 -17.22 4.84 -2.99
C THR A 90 -16.34 3.90 -2.16
N TRP A 91 -16.22 4.19 -0.87
CA TRP A 91 -15.39 3.42 0.08
C TRP A 91 -16.17 2.23 0.65
N LEU A 92 -15.55 1.06 0.68
CA LEU A 92 -16.01 -0.10 1.46
C LEU A 92 -14.84 -0.56 2.35
N ALA A 93 -14.95 -0.28 3.66
CA ALA A 93 -14.10 -0.73 4.79
C ALA A 93 -12.88 0.13 5.23
N ASP A 94 -12.40 -0.21 6.43
CA ASP A 94 -11.98 0.65 7.56
C ASP A 94 -10.52 1.17 7.54
N LYS A 95 -10.24 2.18 8.37
CA LYS A 95 -9.10 3.11 8.40
C LYS A 95 -7.70 2.49 8.62
N ARG A 96 -7.09 1.87 7.61
CA ARG A 96 -5.67 1.43 7.66
C ARG A 96 -4.78 1.93 6.53
N PHE A 97 -5.06 3.11 5.98
CA PHE A 97 -4.15 3.76 5.04
C PHE A 97 -3.18 4.66 5.79
N LEU A 98 -1.88 4.39 5.65
CA LEU A 98 -0.86 5.32 6.11
C LEU A 98 -0.44 6.20 4.93
N LEU A 99 -1.01 7.40 4.85
CA LEU A 99 -0.51 8.48 4.00
C LEU A 99 0.78 9.03 4.62
N ALA A 100 1.89 8.95 3.88
CA ALA A 100 3.15 9.46 4.34
C ALA A 100 3.47 10.82 3.70
N LYS A 101 3.34 11.85 4.57
CA LYS A 101 3.94 13.20 4.56
C LYS A 101 3.85 14.03 3.26
N THR A 102 3.00 15.08 3.31
CA THR A 102 3.19 16.34 2.55
C THR A 102 4.46 17.05 2.96
#